data_AF-A0A2R6BMN7-F1
#
_entry.id   AF-A0A2R6BMN7-F1
#
_cell.length_a   1.000
_cell.length_b   1.000
_cell.length_c   1.000
_cell.angle_alpha   90.00
_cell.angle_beta   90.00
_cell.angle_gamma   90.00
#
_symmetry.space_group_name_H-M   'P 1'
#
loop_
_entity.id
_entity.type
_entity.pdbx_description
1 polymer ?
#
loop_
_entity_poly.entity_id
_entity_poly.type
_entity_poly.pdbx_seq_one_letter_code
_entity_poly.pdbx_strand_id
1 'polypeptide(L)'
;MSKGLSLDCVINEEALKMIEQKYSSLNLPITPERKKMAELPRGSKVLRNPVGTAPGFAVKKGDFLVVGFPGVPQELKEMFKLYADELFPPKGEMVEFFVKARGVPESSAAPVVERLVKANPFLYIKSHPQSSEGSSYIEFHVYSVTSDPRIKSACERVAKELASELIKMGAVIV
;
A
#
# COMPACT_ATOMS: atom_id res chain seq x y z
N MET A 1 8.50 20.98 -4.82
CA MET A 1 7.49 20.17 -5.54
C MET A 1 6.76 20.96 -6.64
N SER A 2 6.26 22.18 -6.40
CA SER A 2 5.54 22.97 -7.43
C SER A 2 6.33 23.19 -8.74
N LYS A 3 7.63 23.48 -8.66
CA LYS A 3 8.52 23.58 -9.83
C LYS A 3 8.62 22.27 -10.62
N GLY A 4 8.56 21.12 -9.95
CA GLY A 4 8.57 19.80 -10.59
C GLY A 4 7.24 19.43 -11.23
N LEU A 5 6.14 20.05 -10.77
CA LEU A 5 4.80 19.88 -11.35
C LEU A 5 4.45 20.98 -12.34
N SER A 6 5.31 21.96 -12.58
CA SER A 6 5.01 23.15 -13.41
C SER A 6 3.68 23.81 -13.01
N LEU A 7 3.37 23.80 -11.71
CA LEU A 7 2.18 24.43 -11.15
C LEU A 7 2.63 25.64 -10.33
N ASP A 8 1.82 26.70 -10.34
CA ASP A 8 2.01 27.82 -9.42
C ASP A 8 1.62 27.41 -8.00
N CYS A 9 2.44 27.80 -7.02
CA CYS A 9 2.03 27.79 -5.62
C CYS A 9 1.10 28.97 -5.37
N VAL A 10 -0.07 28.70 -4.81
CA VAL A 10 -1.02 29.73 -4.37
C VAL A 10 -1.34 29.49 -2.91
N ILE A 11 -1.63 30.56 -2.18
CA ILE A 11 -2.18 30.42 -0.83
C ILE A 11 -3.55 29.77 -0.96
N ASN A 12 -3.71 28.62 -0.33
CA ASN A 12 -4.99 27.94 -0.25
C ASN A 12 -5.72 28.44 1.01
N GLU A 13 -6.83 29.15 0.81
CA GLU A 13 -7.64 29.74 1.88
C GLU A 13 -8.17 28.69 2.88
N GLU A 14 -8.47 27.47 2.42
CA GLU A 14 -8.93 26.39 3.28
C GLU A 14 -7.79 25.89 4.18
N ALA A 15 -6.59 25.70 3.61
CA ALA A 15 -5.40 25.34 4.38
C ALA A 15 -5.04 26.44 5.39
N LEU A 16 -5.11 27.71 4.99
CA LEU A 16 -4.83 28.85 5.87
C LEU A 16 -5.79 28.87 7.06
N LYS A 17 -7.10 28.70 6.82
CA LYS A 17 -8.11 28.62 7.89
C LYS A 17 -7.85 27.46 8.85
N MET A 18 -7.48 26.27 8.35
CA MET A 18 -7.14 25.13 9.21
C MET A 18 -5.94 25.42 10.11
N ILE A 19 -4.91 26.04 9.54
CA ILE A 19 -3.70 26.44 10.28
C ILE A 19 -4.05 27.48 11.34
N GLU A 20 -4.81 28.53 10.98
CA GLU A 20 -5.24 29.58 11.91
C GLU A 20 -6.07 29.02 13.07
N GLN A 21 -7.03 28.14 12.79
CA GLN A 21 -7.83 27.47 13.83
C GLN A 21 -6.96 26.64 14.77
N LYS A 22 -6.02 25.85 14.24
CA LYS A 22 -5.16 25.01 15.07
C LYS A 22 -4.23 25.85 15.95
N TYR A 23 -3.58 26.88 15.40
CA TYR A 23 -2.70 27.75 16.18
C TYR A 23 -3.47 28.60 17.20
N SER A 24 -4.68 29.05 16.86
CA SER A 24 -5.57 29.74 17.79
C SER A 24 -5.95 28.84 18.97
N SER A 25 -6.26 27.55 18.73
CA SER A 25 -6.55 26.59 19.81
C SER A 25 -5.34 26.31 20.72
N LEU A 26 -4.12 26.59 20.25
CA LEU A 26 -2.87 26.46 21.00
C LEU A 26 -2.43 27.78 21.65
N ASN A 27 -3.23 28.85 21.56
CA ASN A 27 -2.88 30.21 22.00
C ASN A 27 -1.54 30.72 21.41
N LEU A 28 -1.26 30.35 20.16
CA LEU A 28 -0.05 30.73 19.45
C LEU A 28 -0.36 31.66 18.27
N PRO A 29 0.43 32.72 18.03
CA PRO A 29 0.18 33.67 16.94
C PRO A 29 0.48 33.07 15.56
N ILE A 30 -0.23 33.49 14.52
CA ILE A 30 0.08 33.10 13.13
C ILE A 30 1.32 33.88 12.64
N THR A 31 2.44 33.18 12.39
CA THR A 31 3.67 33.79 11.85
C THR A 31 3.68 33.70 10.32
N PRO A 32 4.47 34.53 9.60
CA PRO A 32 4.58 34.42 8.15
C PRO A 32 5.06 33.03 7.69
N GLU A 33 5.96 32.39 8.44
CA GLU A 33 6.39 31.01 8.18
C GLU A 33 5.23 30.00 8.31
N ARG A 34 4.30 30.22 9.26
CA ARG A 34 3.10 29.38 9.40
C ARG A 34 2.11 29.62 8.26
N LYS A 35 1.99 30.85 7.78
CA LYS A 35 1.18 31.17 6.59
C LYS A 35 1.74 30.51 5.33
N LYS A 36 3.06 30.41 5.19
CA LYS A 36 3.70 29.69 4.07
C LYS A 36 3.32 28.21 4.00
N MET A 37 2.91 27.59 5.11
CA MET A 37 2.40 26.21 5.08
C MET A 37 1.07 26.08 4.32
N ALA A 38 0.35 27.18 4.09
CA ALA A 38 -0.84 27.22 3.25
C ALA A 38 -0.53 27.40 1.75
N GLU A 39 0.73 27.60 1.36
CA GLU A 39 1.13 27.70 -0.05
C GLU A 39 1.15 26.30 -0.69
N LEU A 40 0.09 25.98 -1.43
CA LEU A 40 -0.10 24.69 -2.08
C LEU A 40 -0.14 24.85 -3.59
N PRO A 41 0.19 23.81 -4.38
CA PRO A 41 0.00 23.85 -5.82
C PRO A 41 -1.46 24.19 -6.18
N ARG A 42 -1.68 25.04 -7.18
CA ARG A 42 -3.03 25.42 -7.62
C ARG A 42 -3.87 24.17 -7.94
N GLY A 43 -5.10 24.15 -7.43
CA GLY A 43 -6.04 23.03 -7.61
C GLY A 43 -5.81 21.86 -6.65
N SER A 44 -4.93 22.00 -5.65
CA SER A 44 -4.77 20.98 -4.62
C SER A 44 -5.98 20.91 -3.70
N LYS A 45 -6.40 19.68 -3.39
CA LYS A 45 -7.27 19.37 -2.26
C LYS A 45 -6.44 19.40 -0.98
N VAL A 46 -6.95 20.07 0.06
CA VAL A 46 -6.30 20.12 1.37
C VAL A 46 -6.62 18.84 2.14
N LEU A 47 -5.60 18.23 2.74
CA LEU A 47 -5.75 17.05 3.59
C LEU A 47 -5.56 17.48 5.05
N ARG A 48 -6.63 17.44 5.83
CA ARG A 48 -6.59 17.78 7.27
C ARG A 48 -5.61 16.86 8.01
N ASN A 49 -4.80 17.44 8.89
CA ASN A 49 -3.90 16.70 9.76
C ASN A 49 -4.51 16.60 11.17
N PRO A 50 -5.01 15.42 11.60
CA PRO A 50 -5.65 15.29 12.91
C PRO A 50 -4.64 15.39 14.07
N VAL A 51 -3.39 15.00 13.84
CA VAL A 51 -2.35 14.92 14.88
C VAL A 51 -1.56 16.22 14.97
N GLY A 52 -1.07 16.73 13.84
CA GLY A 52 -0.20 17.90 13.76
C GLY A 52 -0.91 19.20 13.40
N THR A 53 -0.10 20.19 13.03
CA THR A 53 -0.54 21.53 12.59
C THR A 53 -0.44 21.74 11.09
N ALA A 54 0.51 21.07 10.42
CA ALA A 54 0.73 21.22 8.99
C ALA A 54 -0.26 20.36 8.20
N PRO A 55 -1.13 20.94 7.36
CA PRO A 55 -1.99 20.18 6.49
C PRO A 55 -1.17 19.50 5.38
N GLY A 56 -1.67 18.38 4.88
CA GLY A 56 -1.19 17.76 3.65
C GLY A 56 -1.96 18.30 2.44
N PHE A 57 -1.59 17.82 1.25
CA PHE A 57 -2.28 18.18 0.02
C PHE A 57 -2.31 17.02 -0.96
N ALA A 58 -3.32 17.00 -1.83
CA ALA A 58 -3.40 16.10 -2.96
C ALA A 58 -3.74 16.88 -4.24
N VAL A 59 -3.00 16.66 -5.31
CA VAL A 59 -3.24 17.31 -6.61
C VAL A 59 -3.16 16.30 -7.73
N LYS A 60 -4.14 16.34 -8.64
CA LYS A 60 -4.17 15.51 -9.83
C LYS A 60 -3.65 16.30 -11.03
N LYS A 61 -2.64 15.77 -11.73
CA LYS A 61 -2.10 16.33 -12.97
C LYS A 61 -2.05 15.24 -14.04
N GLY A 62 -3.00 15.26 -14.97
CA GLY A 62 -3.20 14.17 -15.94
C GLY A 62 -3.53 12.86 -15.21
N ASP A 63 -2.77 11.81 -15.51
CA ASP A 63 -2.90 10.48 -14.88
C ASP A 63 -2.14 10.35 -13.55
N PHE A 64 -1.41 11.38 -13.14
CA PHE A 64 -0.63 11.37 -11.90
C PHE A 64 -1.40 12.02 -10.76
N LEU A 65 -1.47 11.31 -9.64
CA LEU A 65 -1.86 11.86 -8.35
C LEU A 65 -0.59 12.14 -7.54
N VAL A 66 -0.39 13.39 -7.13
CA VAL A 66 0.69 13.78 -6.21
C VAL A 66 0.10 14.13 -4.87
N VAL A 67 0.58 13.46 -3.84
CA VAL A 67 0.16 13.67 -2.46
C VAL A 67 1.36 14.07 -1.62
N GLY A 68 1.23 15.18 -0.88
CA GLY A 68 2.21 15.64 0.09
C GLY A 68 1.69 15.42 1.51
N PHE A 69 2.46 14.68 2.31
CA PHE A 69 2.21 14.46 3.73
C PHE A 69 3.27 15.19 4.59
N PRO A 70 2.96 15.51 5.85
CA PRO A 70 3.95 16.03 6.80
C PRO A 70 5.09 15.01 7.03
N GLY A 71 6.28 15.52 7.36
CA GLY A 71 7.48 14.69 7.56
C GLY A 71 7.48 13.89 8.87
N VAL A 72 6.57 14.17 9.79
CA VAL A 72 6.46 13.47 11.07
C VAL A 72 5.77 12.11 10.84
N PRO A 73 6.43 10.98 11.15
CA PRO A 73 5.91 9.65 10.80
C PRO A 73 4.54 9.34 11.40
N GLN A 74 4.25 9.83 12.60
CA GLN A 74 2.95 9.63 13.25
C GLN A 74 1.84 10.40 12.53
N GLU A 75 2.08 11.65 12.15
CA GLU A 75 1.13 12.47 11.39
C GLU A 75 0.85 11.85 10.02
N LEU A 76 1.92 11.43 9.32
CA LEU A 76 1.80 10.75 8.03
C LEU A 76 0.92 9.49 8.14
N LYS A 77 1.21 8.60 9.11
CA LYS A 77 0.45 7.35 9.28
C LYS A 77 -1.03 7.59 9.51
N GLU A 78 -1.37 8.54 10.37
CA GLU A 78 -2.78 8.84 10.69
C GLU A 78 -3.50 9.52 9.51
N MET A 79 -2.84 10.45 8.83
CA MET A 79 -3.39 11.04 7.60
C MET A 79 -3.56 10.00 6.50
N PHE A 80 -2.58 9.11 6.32
CA PHE A 80 -2.64 8.07 5.32
C PHE A 80 -3.82 7.13 5.59
N LYS A 81 -3.99 6.64 6.82
CA LYS A 81 -5.17 5.82 7.17
C LYS A 81 -6.49 6.52 6.88
N LEU A 82 -6.57 7.83 7.15
CA LEU A 82 -7.80 8.60 6.97
C LEU A 82 -8.15 8.80 5.48
N TYR A 83 -7.15 8.97 4.62
CA TYR A 83 -7.35 9.33 3.21
C TYR A 83 -6.97 8.23 2.22
N ALA A 84 -6.46 7.07 2.67
CA ALA A 84 -5.98 6.00 1.79
C ALA A 84 -7.05 5.56 0.80
N ASP A 85 -8.27 5.26 1.26
CA ASP A 85 -9.35 4.77 0.39
C ASP A 85 -9.83 5.85 -0.59
N GLU A 86 -9.77 7.12 -0.20
CA GLU A 86 -10.17 8.24 -1.05
C GLU A 86 -9.13 8.53 -2.13
N LEU A 87 -7.84 8.53 -1.76
CA LEU A 87 -6.72 8.84 -2.65
C LEU A 87 -6.33 7.65 -3.52
N PHE A 88 -6.46 6.44 -2.98
CA PHE A 88 -6.07 5.17 -3.59
C PHE A 88 -7.24 4.18 -3.48
N PRO A 89 -8.34 4.45 -4.20
CA PRO A 89 -9.51 3.59 -4.14
C PRO A 89 -9.13 2.15 -4.49
N PRO A 90 -9.54 1.15 -3.69
CA PRO A 90 -9.20 -0.24 -3.94
C PRO A 90 -9.76 -0.66 -5.31
N LYS A 91 -8.89 -1.14 -6.18
CA LYS A 91 -9.27 -1.65 -7.52
C LYS A 91 -9.73 -3.11 -7.50
N GLY A 92 -9.77 -3.72 -6.32
CA GLY A 92 -10.11 -5.11 -6.10
C GLY A 92 -9.85 -5.51 -4.65
N GLU A 93 -10.33 -6.69 -4.28
CA GLU A 93 -10.02 -7.31 -3.01
C GLU A 93 -8.75 -8.16 -3.16
N MET A 94 -7.88 -8.11 -2.16
CA MET A 94 -6.75 -9.03 -2.11
C MET A 94 -7.26 -10.39 -1.64
N VAL A 95 -7.13 -11.38 -2.52
CA VAL A 95 -7.38 -12.79 -2.20
C VAL A 95 -6.03 -13.46 -2.03
N GLU A 96 -5.80 -14.08 -0.89
CA GLU A 96 -4.55 -14.77 -0.56
C GLU A 96 -4.80 -16.16 0.02
N PHE A 97 -3.95 -17.10 -0.38
CA PHE A 97 -3.91 -18.47 0.14
C PHE A 97 -2.46 -18.83 0.48
N PHE A 98 -2.29 -19.55 1.59
CA PHE A 98 -0.97 -19.95 2.09
C PHE A 98 -0.81 -21.45 1.96
N VAL A 99 0.36 -21.88 1.48
CA VAL A 99 0.78 -23.28 1.48
C VAL A 99 2.11 -23.36 2.19
N LYS A 100 2.14 -23.97 3.37
CA LYS A 100 3.39 -24.20 4.11
C LYS A 100 3.89 -25.59 3.78
N ALA A 101 5.14 -25.70 3.36
CA ALA A 101 5.75 -26.96 2.98
C ALA A 101 7.10 -27.15 3.67
N ARG A 102 7.32 -28.33 4.23
CA ARG A 102 8.58 -28.74 4.84
C ARG A 102 9.24 -29.84 4.00
N GLY A 103 10.57 -29.85 3.93
CA GLY A 103 11.34 -30.93 3.30
C GLY A 103 11.57 -30.76 1.79
N VAL A 104 11.21 -29.62 1.21
CA VAL A 104 11.48 -29.30 -0.20
C VAL A 104 12.38 -28.07 -0.29
N PRO A 105 13.52 -28.12 -1.01
CA PRO A 105 14.33 -26.94 -1.30
C PRO A 105 13.58 -25.96 -2.23
N GLU A 106 13.75 -24.66 -2.01
CA GLU A 106 13.14 -23.62 -2.85
C GLU A 106 13.51 -23.78 -4.33
N SER A 107 14.78 -24.10 -4.61
CA SER A 107 15.28 -24.34 -5.97
C SER A 107 14.53 -25.47 -6.69
N SER A 108 14.03 -26.45 -5.94
CA SER A 108 13.24 -27.56 -6.50
C SER A 108 11.79 -27.14 -6.74
N ALA A 109 11.23 -26.27 -5.90
CA ALA A 109 9.87 -25.75 -6.06
C ALA A 109 9.76 -24.67 -7.16
N ALA A 110 10.85 -23.97 -7.47
CA ALA A 110 10.86 -22.85 -8.42
C ALA A 110 10.28 -23.18 -9.81
N PRO A 111 10.61 -24.32 -10.47
CA PRO A 111 10.01 -24.68 -11.77
C PRO A 111 8.49 -24.91 -11.70
N VAL A 112 8.00 -25.47 -10.58
CA VAL A 112 6.56 -25.68 -10.36
C VAL A 112 5.86 -24.35 -10.21
N VAL A 113 6.42 -23.45 -9.39
CA VAL A 113 5.92 -22.09 -9.19
C VAL A 113 5.88 -21.33 -10.52
N GLU A 114 6.95 -21.37 -11.30
CA GLU A 114 7.03 -20.70 -12.60
C GLU A 114 5.98 -21.22 -13.58
N ARG A 115 5.78 -22.55 -13.63
CA ARG A 115 4.74 -23.18 -14.46
C ARG A 115 3.34 -22.72 -14.06
N LEU A 116 3.04 -22.68 -12.77
CA LEU A 116 1.74 -22.26 -12.25
C LEU A 116 1.46 -20.78 -12.53
N VAL A 117 2.44 -19.90 -12.35
CA VAL A 117 2.33 -18.48 -12.68
C VAL A 117 2.15 -18.27 -14.19
N LYS A 118 2.90 -18.99 -15.04
CA LYS A 118 2.74 -18.92 -16.50
C LYS A 118 1.35 -19.38 -16.96
N ALA A 119 0.81 -20.43 -16.35
CA ALA A 119 -0.53 -20.92 -16.67
C ALA A 119 -1.65 -20.01 -16.14
N ASN A 120 -1.36 -19.15 -15.16
CA ASN A 120 -2.34 -18.30 -14.49
C ASN A 120 -1.79 -16.86 -14.37
N PRO A 121 -1.76 -16.07 -15.45
CA PRO A 121 -1.16 -14.73 -15.45
C PRO A 121 -1.89 -13.70 -14.55
N PHE A 122 -3.05 -14.07 -14.01
CA PHE A 122 -3.85 -13.26 -13.10
C PHE A 122 -3.52 -13.46 -11.61
N LEU A 123 -2.58 -14.34 -11.26
CA LEU A 123 -2.13 -14.57 -9.88
C LEU A 123 -0.62 -14.41 -9.73
N TYR A 124 -0.20 -14.21 -8.49
CA TYR A 124 1.19 -14.14 -8.08
C TYR A 124 1.47 -15.23 -7.05
N ILE A 125 2.66 -15.81 -7.11
CA ILE A 125 3.15 -16.77 -6.12
C ILE A 125 4.48 -16.24 -5.58
N LYS A 126 4.60 -16.12 -4.26
CA LYS A 126 5.86 -15.80 -3.57
C LYS A 126 6.23 -16.89 -2.58
N SER A 127 7.52 -17.19 -2.45
CA SER A 127 8.07 -18.10 -1.46
C SER A 127 8.78 -17.30 -0.37
N HIS A 128 8.51 -17.64 0.90
CA HIS A 128 9.19 -17.09 2.06
C HIS A 128 9.77 -18.23 2.89
N PRO A 129 11.09 -18.47 2.87
CA PRO A 129 11.72 -19.46 3.73
C PRO A 129 11.67 -18.98 5.18
N GLN A 130 11.15 -19.81 6.07
CA GLN A 130 11.10 -19.58 7.51
C GLN A 130 11.94 -20.63 8.21
N SER A 131 12.80 -20.18 9.13
CA SER A 131 13.62 -21.05 9.98
C SER A 131 13.20 -20.81 11.43
N SER A 132 12.63 -21.84 12.06
CA SER A 132 12.33 -21.87 13.50
C SER A 132 13.12 -23.01 14.14
N GLU A 133 13.53 -22.91 15.40
CA GLU A 133 14.46 -23.85 16.07
C GLU A 133 14.19 -25.33 15.74
N GLY A 134 14.99 -25.92 14.84
CA GLY A 134 14.90 -27.32 14.41
C GLY A 134 13.94 -27.64 13.27
N SER A 135 13.22 -26.66 12.69
CA SER A 135 12.36 -26.85 11.53
C SER A 135 12.47 -25.69 10.52
N SER A 136 12.87 -26.02 9.29
CA SER A 136 12.77 -25.11 8.15
C SER A 136 11.55 -25.48 7.32
N TYR A 137 10.68 -24.50 7.07
CA TYR A 137 9.55 -24.64 6.16
C TYR A 137 9.53 -23.45 5.21
N ILE A 138 8.98 -23.66 4.02
CA ILE A 138 8.77 -22.62 3.03
C ILE A 138 7.28 -22.29 3.03
N GLU A 139 6.96 -21.01 3.21
CA GLU A 139 5.59 -20.53 3.08
C GLU A 139 5.40 -19.96 1.68
N PHE A 140 4.52 -20.57 0.90
CA PHE A 140 4.13 -20.09 -0.42
C PHE A 140 2.85 -19.28 -0.32
N HIS A 141 2.91 -18.03 -0.79
CA HIS A 141 1.82 -17.07 -0.81
C HIS A 141 1.26 -17.03 -2.23
N VAL A 142 0.06 -17.54 -2.43
CA VAL A 142 -0.67 -17.45 -3.70
C VAL A 142 -1.69 -16.34 -3.55
N TYR A 143 -1.50 -15.22 -4.25
CA TYR A 143 -2.38 -14.07 -4.11
C TYR A 143 -2.73 -13.39 -5.43
N SER A 144 -3.87 -12.70 -5.45
CA SER A 144 -4.31 -11.85 -6.55
C SER A 144 -5.13 -10.69 -6.01
N VAL A 145 -5.16 -9.57 -6.73
CA VAL A 145 -6.03 -8.43 -6.42
C VAL A 145 -7.13 -8.39 -7.46
N THR A 146 -8.37 -8.63 -7.05
CA THR A 146 -9.50 -8.80 -7.97
C THR A 146 -10.83 -8.52 -7.31
N SER A 147 -11.80 -8.03 -8.07
CA SER A 147 -13.21 -8.00 -7.68
C SER A 147 -14.02 -9.17 -8.27
N ASP A 148 -13.39 -10.04 -9.07
CA ASP A 148 -14.05 -11.15 -9.75
C ASP A 148 -14.02 -12.43 -8.88
N PRO A 149 -15.18 -12.95 -8.45
CA PRO A 149 -15.25 -14.16 -7.63
C PRO A 149 -14.66 -15.41 -8.32
N ARG A 150 -14.59 -15.44 -9.64
CA ARG A 150 -13.97 -16.55 -10.39
C ARG A 150 -12.47 -16.64 -10.16
N ILE A 151 -11.80 -15.49 -9.99
CA ILE A 151 -10.37 -15.43 -9.72
C ILE A 151 -10.09 -15.93 -8.29
N LYS A 152 -10.99 -15.65 -7.34
CA LYS A 152 -10.91 -16.20 -5.98
C LYS A 152 -10.87 -17.73 -5.98
N SER A 153 -11.81 -18.37 -6.69
CA SER A 153 -11.83 -19.84 -6.84
C SER A 153 -10.61 -20.36 -7.61
N ALA A 154 -10.08 -19.60 -8.56
CA ALA A 154 -8.87 -19.97 -9.29
C ALA A 154 -7.62 -19.93 -8.39
N CYS A 155 -7.47 -18.92 -7.53
CA CYS A 155 -6.39 -18.85 -6.55
C CYS A 155 -6.41 -20.05 -5.58
N GLU A 156 -7.60 -20.42 -5.09
CA GLU A 156 -7.75 -21.60 -4.22
C GLU A 156 -7.34 -22.90 -4.94
N ARG A 157 -7.79 -23.08 -6.19
CA ARG A 157 -7.43 -24.24 -7.02
C ARG A 157 -5.93 -24.32 -7.25
N VAL A 158 -5.28 -23.20 -7.54
CA VAL A 158 -3.82 -23.14 -7.77
C VAL A 158 -3.05 -23.41 -6.48
N ALA A 159 -3.53 -22.92 -5.33
CA ALA A 159 -2.95 -23.25 -4.04
C ALA A 159 -3.02 -24.77 -3.74
N LYS A 160 -4.16 -25.42 -4.04
CA LYS A 160 -4.30 -26.88 -3.92
C LYS A 160 -3.41 -27.64 -4.90
N GLU A 161 -3.27 -27.14 -6.12
CA GLU A 161 -2.38 -27.72 -7.13
C GLU A 161 -0.92 -27.61 -6.70
N LEU A 162 -0.49 -26.44 -6.21
CA LEU A 162 0.83 -26.22 -5.64
C LEU A 162 1.10 -27.19 -4.48
N ALA A 163 0.18 -27.30 -3.52
CA ALA A 163 0.31 -28.24 -2.40
C ALA A 163 0.48 -29.69 -2.90
N SER A 164 -0.32 -30.10 -3.89
CA SER A 164 -0.26 -31.45 -4.47
C SER A 164 1.07 -31.73 -5.18
N GLU A 165 1.59 -30.76 -5.93
CA GLU A 165 2.89 -30.90 -6.61
C GLU A 165 4.04 -30.94 -5.59
N LEU A 166 4.00 -30.13 -4.53
CA LEU A 166 4.99 -30.16 -3.46
C LEU A 166 4.98 -31.51 -2.73
N ILE A 167 3.79 -32.09 -2.47
CA ILE A 167 3.67 -33.44 -1.88
C ILE A 167 4.32 -34.50 -2.77
N LYS A 168 4.11 -34.45 -4.10
CA LYS A 168 4.75 -35.37 -5.06
C LYS A 168 6.27 -35.26 -5.04
N MET A 169 6.80 -34.09 -4.69
CA MET A 169 8.23 -33.84 -4.54
C MET A 169 8.79 -34.27 -3.17
N GLY A 170 7.96 -34.86 -2.30
CA GLY A 170 8.33 -35.32 -0.97
C GLY A 170 8.15 -34.26 0.13
N ALA A 171 7.47 -33.15 -0.15
CA ALA A 171 7.18 -32.15 0.87
C ALA A 171 6.04 -32.58 1.80
N VAL A 172 6.14 -32.17 3.06
CA VAL A 172 5.06 -32.30 4.05
C VAL A 172 4.38 -30.96 4.21
N ILE A 173 3.08 -30.89 3.94
CA ILE A 173 2.28 -29.66 4.12
C ILE A 173 1.94 -29.50 5.61
N VAL A 174 2.06 -28.29 6.14
CA VAL A 174 1.89 -27.95 7.58
C VAL A 174 0.76 -26.94 7.77
#